data_AF-A0A7V9D7R5-F1
#
_entry.id   AF-A0A7V9D7R5-F1
#
_cell.length_a   1.000
_cell.length_b   1.000
_cell.length_c   1.000
_cell.angle_alpha   90.00
_cell.angle_beta   90.00
_cell.angle_gamma   90.00
#
_symmetry.space_group_name_H-M   'P 1'
#
loop_
_entity.id
_entity.type
_entity.pdbx_description
1 polymer ?
#
loop_
_entity_poly.entity_id
_entity_poly.type
_entity_poly.pdbx_seq_one_letter_code
_entity_poly.pdbx_strand_id
1 'polypeptide(L)'
;MTTTGNRPSTEDYYRNERPGNRSVGQLMREITEDISSLIRKEIELAKQEVGESISIKAKGAVTIAIAGVFGLLALMFVLLALRDGLDTFLWQWVADLVTALVLLVCGGIGALIAKKKLQEPFKTELTKKTIKDDVQLAKSLSKRPGSAGSKTGV
;
A
#
# COMPACT_ATOMS: atom_id res chain seq x y z
N MET A 1 -26.92 -31.68 -59.37
CA MET A 1 -25.73 -32.08 -58.58
C MET A 1 -25.91 -31.47 -57.19
N THR A 2 -26.46 -32.23 -56.24
CA THR A 2 -26.87 -31.74 -54.92
C THR A 2 -25.81 -32.11 -53.88
N THR A 3 -25.15 -31.10 -53.31
CA THR A 3 -24.23 -31.22 -52.18
C THR A 3 -25.02 -31.53 -50.90
N THR A 4 -24.95 -32.79 -50.45
CA THR A 4 -25.44 -33.19 -49.13
C THR A 4 -24.38 -32.82 -48.11
N GLY A 5 -24.65 -31.77 -47.32
CA GLY A 5 -23.81 -31.38 -46.18
C GLY A 5 -23.73 -32.48 -45.13
N ASN A 6 -22.50 -32.82 -44.74
CA ASN A 6 -22.17 -33.77 -43.67
C ASN A 6 -22.63 -33.22 -42.32
N ARG A 7 -23.91 -33.44 -41.98
CA ARG A 7 -24.45 -33.15 -40.65
C ARG A 7 -23.92 -34.21 -39.69
N PRO A 8 -23.20 -33.85 -38.62
CA PRO A 8 -22.81 -34.81 -37.60
C PRO A 8 -24.08 -35.44 -37.02
N SER A 9 -24.14 -36.77 -37.02
CA SER A 9 -25.25 -37.51 -36.43
C SER A 9 -25.23 -37.29 -34.92
N THR A 10 -26.42 -37.20 -34.31
CA THR A 10 -26.56 -37.02 -32.85
C THR A 10 -25.88 -38.13 -32.05
N GLU A 11 -25.60 -39.28 -32.66
CA GLU A 11 -24.79 -40.36 -32.08
C GLU A 11 -23.32 -40.00 -31.84
N ASP A 12 -22.73 -39.07 -32.59
CA ASP A 12 -21.35 -38.64 -32.40
C ASP A 12 -21.17 -37.75 -31.16
N TYR A 13 -22.23 -37.04 -30.73
CA TYR A 13 -22.24 -36.31 -29.46
C TYR A 13 -22.18 -37.27 -28.26
N TYR A 14 -22.92 -38.39 -28.31
CA TYR A 14 -22.95 -39.37 -27.21
C TYR A 14 -21.76 -40.32 -27.19
N ARG A 15 -21.05 -40.51 -28.31
CA ARG A 15 -19.86 -41.38 -28.36
C ARG A 15 -18.67 -40.80 -27.58
N ASN A 16 -18.57 -39.47 -27.50
CA ASN A 16 -17.54 -38.78 -26.71
C ASN A 16 -17.95 -38.55 -25.24
N GLU A 17 -19.17 -38.95 -24.86
CA GLU A 17 -19.72 -38.81 -23.51
C GLU A 17 -20.02 -40.17 -22.87
N ARG A 18 -19.16 -41.20 -23.03
CA ARG A 18 -19.25 -42.36 -22.13
C ARG A 18 -18.96 -41.90 -20.69
N PRO A 19 -19.94 -41.82 -19.78
CA PRO A 19 -19.74 -41.36 -18.41
C PRO A 19 -19.29 -42.54 -17.53
N GLY A 20 -18.29 -43.29 -18.00
CA GLY A 20 -17.71 -44.43 -17.28
C GLY A 20 -16.32 -44.06 -16.79
N ASN A 21 -16.22 -43.67 -15.52
CA ASN A 21 -15.00 -43.37 -14.77
C ASN A 21 -14.29 -42.03 -15.06
N ARG A 22 -15.00 -40.88 -15.02
CA ARG A 22 -14.33 -39.72 -14.41
C ARG A 22 -14.18 -40.05 -12.93
N SER A 23 -12.97 -40.43 -12.52
CA SER A 23 -12.74 -40.82 -11.14
C SER A 23 -12.94 -39.60 -10.23
N VAL A 24 -13.33 -39.83 -8.97
CA VAL A 24 -13.37 -38.78 -7.94
C VAL A 24 -12.01 -38.06 -7.85
N GLY A 25 -10.91 -38.76 -8.15
CA GLY A 25 -9.57 -38.16 -8.22
C GLY A 25 -9.38 -37.18 -9.39
N GLN A 26 -10.12 -37.33 -10.48
CA GLN A 26 -10.03 -36.47 -11.66
C GLN A 26 -10.78 -35.14 -11.45
N LEU A 27 -11.96 -35.18 -10.83
CA LEU A 27 -12.69 -33.97 -10.41
C LEU A 27 -11.93 -33.22 -9.32
N MET A 28 -11.36 -33.94 -8.35
CA MET A 28 -10.63 -33.28 -7.27
C MET A 28 -9.34 -32.62 -7.77
N ARG A 29 -8.71 -33.19 -8.81
CA ARG A 29 -7.59 -32.58 -9.51
C ARG A 29 -8.00 -31.30 -10.23
N GLU A 30 -9.12 -31.30 -10.95
CA GLU A 30 -9.66 -30.11 -11.64
C GLU A 30 -10.00 -28.97 -10.66
N ILE A 31 -10.67 -29.27 -9.55
CA ILE A 31 -10.98 -28.29 -8.48
C ILE A 31 -9.68 -27.72 -7.87
N THR A 32 -8.68 -28.56 -7.63
CA THR A 32 -7.37 -28.12 -7.10
C THR A 32 -6.64 -27.21 -8.08
N GLU A 33 -6.76 -27.50 -9.37
CA GLU A 33 -6.16 -26.73 -10.47
C GLU A 33 -6.86 -25.36 -10.62
N ASP A 34 -8.18 -25.31 -10.48
CA ASP A 34 -8.97 -24.08 -10.48
C ASP A 34 -8.67 -23.18 -9.28
N ILE A 35 -8.59 -23.75 -8.07
CA ILE A 35 -8.20 -23.01 -6.87
C ILE A 35 -6.77 -22.46 -7.02
N SER A 36 -5.85 -23.26 -7.56
CA SER A 36 -4.48 -22.82 -7.83
C SER A 36 -4.44 -21.66 -8.85
N SER A 37 -5.33 -21.68 -9.83
CA SER A 37 -5.53 -20.61 -10.82
C SER A 37 -6.06 -19.32 -10.16
N LEU A 38 -7.06 -19.41 -9.27
CA LEU A 38 -7.62 -18.27 -8.55
C LEU A 38 -6.60 -17.60 -7.64
N ILE A 39 -5.85 -18.40 -6.87
CA ILE A 39 -4.80 -17.87 -5.98
C ILE A 39 -3.73 -17.12 -6.79
N ARG A 40 -3.31 -17.68 -7.93
CA ARG A 40 -2.35 -17.00 -8.83
C ARG A 40 -2.91 -15.68 -9.35
N LYS A 41 -4.20 -15.63 -9.71
CA LYS A 41 -4.88 -14.40 -10.15
C LYS A 41 -4.98 -13.36 -9.03
N GLU A 42 -5.32 -13.74 -7.81
CA GLU A 42 -5.33 -12.82 -6.66
C GLU A 42 -3.93 -12.25 -6.39
N ILE A 43 -2.88 -13.08 -6.48
CA ILE A 43 -1.50 -12.61 -6.34
C ILE A 43 -1.12 -11.66 -7.48
N GLU A 44 -1.49 -11.97 -8.71
CA GLU A 44 -1.23 -11.11 -9.87
C GLU A 44 -1.94 -9.76 -9.75
N LEU A 45 -3.21 -9.78 -9.33
CA LEU A 45 -4.03 -8.61 -9.13
C LEU A 45 -3.54 -7.76 -7.95
N ALA A 46 -3.19 -8.40 -6.83
CA ALA A 46 -2.57 -7.72 -5.69
C ALA A 46 -1.21 -7.11 -6.07
N LYS A 47 -0.40 -7.81 -6.86
CA LYS A 47 0.88 -7.28 -7.36
C LYS A 47 0.65 -6.07 -8.27
N GLN A 48 -0.38 -6.09 -9.10
CA GLN A 48 -0.75 -4.97 -9.95
C GLN A 48 -1.21 -3.76 -9.12
N GLU A 49 -2.13 -3.96 -8.17
CA GLU A 49 -2.66 -2.89 -7.31
C GLU A 49 -1.57 -2.27 -6.44
N VAL A 50 -0.70 -3.10 -5.85
CA VAL A 50 0.47 -2.63 -5.09
C VAL A 50 1.44 -1.88 -6.01
N GLY A 51 1.70 -2.41 -7.21
CA GLY A 51 2.57 -1.77 -8.20
C GLY A 51 2.06 -0.39 -8.63
N GLU A 52 0.77 -0.26 -8.91
CA GLU A 52 0.11 1.00 -9.26
C GLU A 52 0.16 2.00 -8.09
N SER A 53 -0.18 1.52 -6.88
CA SER A 53 -0.11 2.31 -5.65
C SER A 53 1.29 2.86 -5.38
N ILE A 54 2.32 2.03 -5.56
CA ILE A 54 3.73 2.43 -5.40
C ILE A 54 4.12 3.42 -6.49
N SER A 55 3.74 3.19 -7.75
CA SER A 55 4.07 4.07 -8.87
C SER A 55 3.50 5.47 -8.68
N ILE A 56 2.24 5.59 -8.25
CA ILE A 56 1.60 6.87 -7.97
C ILE A 56 2.30 7.58 -6.80
N LYS A 57 2.58 6.86 -5.71
CA LYS A 57 3.31 7.41 -4.55
C LYS A 57 4.73 7.85 -4.92
N ALA A 58 5.43 7.07 -5.74
CA ALA A 58 6.78 7.39 -6.20
C ALA A 58 6.80 8.65 -7.07
N LYS A 59 5.88 8.75 -8.03
CA LYS A 59 5.72 9.96 -8.85
C LYS A 59 5.39 11.18 -7.98
N GLY A 60 4.48 11.02 -7.03
CA GLY A 60 4.14 12.08 -6.07
C GLY A 60 5.32 12.50 -5.19
N ALA A 61 6.15 11.55 -4.74
CA ALA A 61 7.34 11.86 -3.95
C ALA A 61 8.37 12.65 -4.78
N VAL A 62 8.57 12.29 -6.05
CA VAL A 62 9.48 13.01 -6.96
C VAL A 62 8.98 14.43 -7.22
N THR A 63 7.69 14.62 -7.50
CA THR A 63 7.15 15.97 -7.73
C THR A 63 7.23 16.85 -6.49
N ILE A 64 6.97 16.30 -5.30
CA ILE A 64 7.17 17.01 -4.03
C ILE A 64 8.64 17.34 -3.81
N ALA A 65 9.56 16.43 -4.12
CA ALA A 65 11.00 16.70 -4.00
C ALA A 65 11.44 17.84 -4.92
N ILE A 66 11.00 17.83 -6.18
CA ILE A 66 11.28 18.91 -7.15
C ILE A 66 10.69 20.23 -6.64
N ALA A 67 9.41 20.24 -6.26
CA ALA A 67 8.76 21.43 -5.71
C ALA A 67 9.48 21.95 -4.44
N GLY A 68 9.96 21.04 -3.59
CA GLY A 68 10.75 21.38 -2.41
C GLY A 68 12.07 22.07 -2.76
N VAL A 69 12.81 21.57 -3.77
CA VAL A 69 14.06 22.19 -4.24
C VAL A 69 13.79 23.58 -4.82
N PHE A 70 12.80 23.72 -5.70
CA PHE A 70 12.44 25.04 -6.25
C PHE A 70 11.93 26.00 -5.18
N GLY A 71 11.16 25.51 -4.21
CA GLY A 71 10.71 26.28 -3.06
C GLY A 71 11.87 26.78 -2.20
N LEU A 72 12.89 25.93 -1.96
CA LEU A 72 14.10 26.32 -1.23
C LEU A 72 14.91 27.38 -1.99
N LEU A 73 15.07 27.22 -3.31
CA LEU A 73 15.74 28.21 -4.16
C LEU A 73 14.98 29.54 -4.15
N ALA A 74 13.66 29.52 -4.33
CA ALA A 74 12.83 30.72 -4.26
C ALA A 74 12.95 31.42 -2.90
N LEU A 75 12.93 30.66 -1.79
CA LEU A 75 13.13 31.19 -0.45
C LEU A 75 14.50 31.87 -0.29
N MET A 76 15.57 31.28 -0.84
CA MET A 76 16.90 31.91 -0.83
C MET A 76 16.90 33.26 -1.54
N PHE A 77 16.30 33.36 -2.73
CA PHE A 77 16.20 34.64 -3.45
C PHE A 77 15.34 35.67 -2.72
N VAL A 78 14.25 35.25 -2.07
CA VAL A 78 13.41 36.14 -1.25
C VAL A 78 14.21 36.71 -0.07
N LEU A 79 15.04 35.89 0.58
CA LEU A 79 15.88 36.34 1.69
C LEU A 79 16.99 37.30 1.24
N LEU A 80 17.61 37.04 0.09
CA LEU A 80 18.58 37.96 -0.51
C LEU A 80 17.91 39.29 -0.90
N ALA A 81 16.76 39.25 -1.54
CA ALA A 81 16.00 40.45 -1.89
C ALA A 81 15.56 41.24 -0.64
N LEU A 82 15.20 40.54 0.45
CA LEU A 82 14.88 41.17 1.72
C LEU A 82 16.11 41.85 2.33
N ARG A 83 17.25 41.15 2.38
CA ARG A 83 18.53 41.68 2.84
C ARG A 83 18.91 42.94 2.05
N ASP A 84 18.99 42.83 0.72
CA ASP A 84 19.45 43.91 -0.16
C ASP A 84 18.46 45.09 -0.15
N GLY A 85 17.15 44.80 -0.07
CA GLY A 85 16.13 45.82 0.10
C GLY A 85 16.27 46.59 1.42
N LEU A 86 16.57 45.90 2.52
CA LEU A 86 16.82 46.52 3.83
C LEU A 86 18.14 47.30 3.86
N ASP A 87 19.18 46.83 3.18
CA ASP A 87 20.48 47.49 3.07
C ASP A 87 20.38 48.89 2.43
N THR A 88 19.32 49.14 1.65
CA THR A 88 19.06 50.48 1.08
C THR A 88 18.65 51.50 2.16
N PHE A 89 18.08 51.05 3.28
CA PHE A 89 17.55 51.92 4.36
C PHE A 89 18.34 51.82 5.68
N LEU A 90 19.10 50.73 5.86
CA LEU A 90 19.80 50.38 7.10
C LEU A 90 21.25 50.03 6.80
N TRP A 91 22.10 50.00 7.83
CA TRP A 91 23.46 49.48 7.66
C TRP A 91 23.43 47.97 7.40
N GLN A 92 24.23 47.49 6.46
CA GLN A 92 24.37 46.08 6.06
C GLN A 92 24.31 45.06 7.20
N TRP A 93 25.00 45.31 8.31
CA TRP A 93 24.99 44.38 9.45
C TRP A 93 23.62 44.31 10.14
N VAL A 94 22.86 45.40 10.17
CA VAL A 94 21.49 45.44 10.71
C VAL A 94 20.54 44.70 9.77
N ALA A 95 20.65 44.91 8.46
CA ALA A 95 19.84 44.22 7.47
C ALA A 95 20.03 42.69 7.56
N ASP A 96 21.27 42.24 7.75
CA ASP A 96 21.61 40.83 7.95
C ASP A 96 20.99 40.26 9.24
N LEU A 97 21.07 40.99 10.36
CA LEU A 97 20.47 40.56 11.63
C LEU A 97 18.93 40.48 11.56
N VAL A 98 18.28 41.44 10.91
CA VAL A 98 16.83 41.43 10.74
C VAL A 98 16.40 40.27 9.85
N THR A 99 17.10 40.02 8.75
CA THR A 99 16.84 38.88 7.86
C THR A 99 17.02 37.56 8.59
N ALA A 100 18.07 37.43 9.41
CA ALA A 100 18.31 36.26 10.25
C ALA A 100 17.19 36.05 11.28
N LEU A 101 16.71 37.12 11.91
CA LEU A 101 15.59 37.06 12.86
C LEU A 101 14.30 36.58 12.20
N VAL A 102 13.97 37.08 11.00
CA VAL A 102 12.82 36.64 10.21
C VAL A 102 12.93 35.13 9.93
N LEU A 103 14.11 34.66 9.53
CA LEU A 103 14.38 33.23 9.31
C LEU A 103 14.16 32.39 10.58
N LEU A 104 14.63 32.87 11.73
CA LEU A 104 14.49 32.19 13.01
C LEU A 104 13.01 32.09 13.42
N VAL A 105 12.23 33.16 13.24
CA VAL A 105 10.79 33.16 13.52
C VAL A 105 10.06 32.18 12.59
N CYS A 106 10.30 32.26 11.27
CA CYS A 106 9.69 31.35 10.30
C CYS A 106 10.06 29.88 10.59
N GLY A 107 11.34 29.60 10.84
CA GLY A 107 11.84 28.27 11.20
C GLY A 107 11.26 27.78 12.53
N GLY A 108 11.15 28.65 13.53
CA GLY A 108 10.53 28.35 14.82
C GLY A 108 9.06 27.98 14.68
N ILE A 109 8.27 28.75 13.92
CA ILE A 109 6.87 28.43 13.63
C ILE A 109 6.76 27.09 12.90
N GLY A 110 7.59 26.89 11.86
CA GLY A 110 7.66 25.62 11.11
C GLY A 110 7.97 24.42 12.01
N ALA A 111 8.96 24.55 12.90
CA ALA A 111 9.33 23.52 13.86
C ALA A 111 8.20 23.22 14.86
N LEU A 112 7.46 24.25 15.33
CA LEU A 112 6.31 24.07 16.20
C LEU A 112 5.16 23.34 15.48
N ILE A 113 4.90 23.67 14.22
CA ILE A 113 3.89 22.98 13.40
C ILE A 113 4.30 21.51 13.17
N ALA A 114 5.55 21.28 12.79
CA ALA A 114 6.09 19.93 12.60
C ALA A 114 6.00 19.11 13.88
N LYS A 115 6.38 19.70 15.02
CA LYS A 115 6.26 19.06 16.34
C LYS A 115 4.82 18.70 16.66
N LYS A 116 3.85 19.60 16.43
CA LYS A 116 2.42 19.30 16.61
C LYS A 116 1.96 18.13 15.74
N LYS A 117 2.32 18.13 14.45
CA LYS A 117 1.95 17.05 13.52
C LYS A 117 2.58 15.70 13.88
N LEU A 118 3.81 15.69 14.41
CA LEU A 118 4.49 14.48 14.86
C LEU A 118 3.97 13.98 16.23
N GLN A 119 3.43 14.88 17.06
CA GLN A 119 2.83 14.55 18.35
C GLN A 119 1.37 14.12 18.24
N GLU A 120 0.69 14.42 17.13
CA GLU A 120 -0.63 13.83 16.86
C GLU A 120 -0.48 12.31 16.75
N PRO A 121 -1.16 11.53 17.62
CA PRO A 121 -1.08 10.08 17.54
C PRO A 121 -1.59 9.66 16.17
N PHE A 122 -0.75 8.99 15.37
CA PHE A 122 -1.13 8.44 14.07
C PHE A 122 -2.53 7.81 14.18
N LYS A 123 -3.54 8.48 13.62
CA LYS A 123 -4.89 7.94 13.44
C LYS A 123 -4.85 6.94 12.29
N THR A 124 -4.05 5.90 12.42
CA THR A 124 -4.19 4.71 11.59
C THR A 124 -5.34 3.93 12.20
N GLU A 125 -6.57 4.29 11.85
CA GLU A 125 -7.78 3.53 12.23
C GLU A 125 -7.64 2.05 11.86
N LEU A 126 -6.80 1.74 10.86
CA LEU A 126 -6.49 0.39 10.38
C LEU A 126 -5.50 -0.40 11.24
N THR A 127 -4.68 0.23 12.10
CA THR A 127 -3.61 -0.49 12.83
C THR A 127 -3.98 -0.76 14.29
N LYS A 128 -4.82 0.08 14.91
CA LYS A 128 -5.19 -0.11 16.32
C LYS A 128 -6.22 -1.20 16.55
N LYS A 129 -7.11 -1.49 15.58
CA LYS A 129 -8.03 -2.63 15.66
C LYS A 129 -7.29 -3.95 15.47
N THR A 130 -6.58 -4.11 14.35
CA THR A 130 -5.88 -5.35 13.99
C THR A 130 -4.85 -5.77 15.06
N ILE A 131 -4.03 -4.85 15.57
CA ILE A 131 -3.05 -5.21 16.60
C ILE A 131 -3.72 -5.55 17.95
N LYS A 132 -4.83 -4.90 18.32
CA LYS A 132 -5.55 -5.23 19.57
C LYS A 132 -6.27 -6.57 19.46
N ASP A 133 -6.79 -6.90 18.29
CA ASP A 133 -7.47 -8.17 18.04
C ASP A 133 -6.46 -9.30 18.01
N ASP A 134 -5.29 -9.11 17.38
CA ASP A 134 -4.19 -10.09 17.35
C ASP A 134 -3.61 -10.36 18.74
N VAL A 135 -3.42 -9.31 19.55
CA VAL A 135 -2.93 -9.47 20.93
C VAL A 135 -3.98 -10.14 21.81
N GLN A 136 -5.27 -9.86 21.60
CA GLN A 136 -6.36 -10.55 22.32
C GLN A 136 -6.46 -12.03 21.91
N LEU A 137 -6.30 -12.33 20.63
CA LEU A 137 -6.30 -13.69 20.10
C LEU A 137 -5.10 -14.48 20.64
N ALA A 138 -3.89 -13.91 20.58
CA ALA A 138 -2.69 -14.49 21.18
C ALA A 138 -2.83 -14.69 22.70
N LYS A 139 -3.42 -13.73 23.42
CA LYS A 139 -3.65 -13.83 24.87
C LYS A 139 -4.71 -14.88 25.22
N SER A 140 -5.74 -15.05 24.40
CA SER A 140 -6.75 -16.11 24.59
C SER A 140 -6.20 -17.51 24.31
N LEU A 141 -5.27 -17.64 23.35
CA LEU A 141 -4.53 -18.87 23.09
C LEU A 141 -3.55 -19.19 24.22
N SER A 142 -2.85 -18.17 24.75
CA SER A 142 -1.93 -18.33 25.89
C SER A 142 -2.66 -18.59 27.22
N LYS A 143 -3.85 -18.02 27.41
CA LYS A 143 -4.70 -18.25 28.60
C LYS A 143 -5.42 -19.60 28.59
N ARG A 144 -5.22 -20.42 27.56
CA ARG A 144 -5.48 -21.86 27.62
C ARG A 144 -4.18 -22.59 28.01
N PRO A 145 -3.82 -22.68 29.31
CA PRO A 145 -2.87 -23.69 29.74
C PRO A 145 -3.49 -25.06 29.44
N GLY A 146 -2.69 -25.97 28.90
CA GLY A 146 -3.16 -27.18 28.23
C GLY A 146 -4.29 -27.92 28.94
N SER A 147 -5.35 -28.24 28.20
CA SER A 147 -6.02 -29.51 28.42
C SER A 147 -5.06 -30.59 27.90
N ALA A 148 -4.24 -31.05 28.83
CA ALA A 148 -3.26 -32.10 28.70
C ALA A 148 -3.80 -33.32 27.94
N GLY A 149 -2.91 -33.99 27.22
CA GLY A 149 -3.16 -35.34 26.78
C GLY A 149 -3.20 -36.36 27.93
N SER A 150 -3.52 -37.57 27.49
CA SER A 150 -3.16 -38.88 28.05
C SER A 150 -4.20 -39.62 28.93
N LYS A 151 -4.58 -40.80 28.40
CA LYS A 151 -4.86 -42.09 29.08
C LYS A 151 -6.21 -42.16 29.82
N THR A 152 -7.00 -43.23 29.83
CA THR A 152 -6.79 -44.70 29.77
C THR A 152 -8.21 -45.30 29.58
N GLY A 153 -8.43 -46.31 28.74
CA GLY A 153 -8.51 -47.71 29.17
C GLY A 153 -9.81 -48.08 29.91
N VAL A 154 -10.80 -48.60 29.17
CA VAL A 154 -11.61 -49.82 29.44
C VAL A 154 -12.09 -50.33 28.09
#